data_AF-A0A6D2KSZ6-F1
#
_entry.id   AF-A0A6D2KSZ6-F1
#
_cell.length_a   1.000
_cell.length_b   1.000
_cell.length_c   1.000
_cell.angle_alpha   90.00
_cell.angle_beta   90.00
_cell.angle_gamma   90.00
#
_symmetry.space_group_name_H-M   'P 1'
#
loop_
_entity.id
_entity.type
_entity.pdbx_description
1 polymer ?
#
loop_
_entity_poly.entity_id
_entity_poly.type
_entity_poly.pdbx_seq_one_letter_code
_entity_poly.pdbx_strand_id
1 'polypeptide(L)'
;MGHTPNVQHWGTPPNAQQWGPPPNAQQWGTPPTTQQWGTPPTAHQWGTPPNAHQWGSSSSVPQWGTPPNTQQQNPPTNVQRGFSTIGQVEVARESEAFRICQLRSHGLQNLNYEERIELWNLENEQFEELIIQPSISYYNQYFERGPIQTGCGLGWRNIWCRLQEDDAACLQLLRMSIGAFRTLCDKLQTSYGLQPTLNVGIEESVAMFLRICGHNEVQRDVGLRFGRTQETVNRKFFEVLKATELLACDYIRTPTTQELRQIPERLVMDPTYWPYFSGFVGAMDGVHVCVKVKPEVQGMYWDRHNITSFNIMAICDLNMLFTYVWNGAPGSCHDTAVLTMAQERDPDFPLPPPDKYYLVDSGYPNKQGLLGYGRRSGGFFVNFLDMI
;
A
#
# COMPACT_ATOMS: atom_id res chain seq x y z
N MET A 1 32.60 65.25 -0.42
CA MET A 1 31.15 65.56 -0.48
C MET A 1 30.41 64.27 -0.15
N GLY A 2 29.36 64.37 0.67
CA GLY A 2 28.85 63.27 1.49
C GLY A 2 28.19 62.12 0.73
N HIS A 3 28.11 60.98 1.40
CA HIS A 3 27.44 59.76 0.95
C HIS A 3 25.97 60.01 0.58
N THR A 4 25.52 59.39 -0.51
CA THR A 4 24.12 58.96 -0.67
C THR A 4 24.07 57.43 -0.55
N PRO A 5 23.62 56.89 0.60
CA PRO A 5 23.30 55.48 0.75
C PRO A 5 21.85 55.25 0.30
N ASN A 6 21.58 54.13 -0.36
CA ASN A 6 20.28 53.69 -0.89
C ASN A 6 19.80 54.36 -2.18
N VAL A 7 20.18 53.75 -3.31
CA VAL A 7 19.47 53.91 -4.59
C VAL A 7 18.62 52.65 -4.82
N GLN A 8 17.30 52.82 -4.91
CA GLN A 8 16.38 51.79 -5.39
C GLN A 8 16.34 51.84 -6.92
N HIS A 9 16.71 50.74 -7.59
CA HIS A 9 16.68 50.65 -9.05
C HIS A 9 15.39 49.96 -9.51
N TRP A 10 14.64 50.62 -10.40
CA TRP A 10 13.45 50.08 -11.04
C TRP A 10 13.73 49.78 -12.53
N GLY A 11 13.65 48.50 -12.90
CA GLY A 11 13.58 48.02 -14.29
C GLY A 11 14.87 48.14 -15.12
N THR A 12 15.47 47.01 -15.47
CA THR A 12 16.51 46.91 -16.51
C THR A 12 15.97 46.17 -17.74
N PRO A 13 16.40 46.53 -18.96
CA PRO A 13 15.86 45.96 -20.20
C PRO A 13 16.24 44.48 -20.38
N PRO A 14 15.41 43.69 -21.06
CA PRO A 14 15.60 42.25 -21.20
C PRO A 14 16.80 41.96 -22.12
N ASN A 15 17.70 41.09 -21.65
CA ASN A 15 18.94 40.58 -22.29
C ASN A 15 20.28 41.26 -21.93
N ALA A 16 20.39 42.00 -20.83
CA ALA A 16 21.69 42.44 -20.31
C ALA A 16 22.34 41.38 -19.39
N GLN A 17 23.62 41.05 -19.61
CA GLN A 17 24.43 40.29 -18.64
C GLN A 17 24.89 41.23 -17.52
N GLN A 18 24.66 40.86 -16.27
CA GLN A 18 24.98 41.73 -15.12
C GLN A 18 25.95 41.05 -14.15
N TRP A 19 27.05 41.74 -13.85
CA TRP A 19 28.00 41.39 -12.80
C TRP A 19 27.56 42.10 -11.51
N GLY A 20 27.12 41.35 -10.50
CA GLY A 20 26.76 41.71 -9.10
C GLY A 20 26.28 43.13 -8.75
N PRO A 21 25.16 43.31 -8.00
CA PRO A 21 24.78 44.63 -7.48
C PRO A 21 25.77 45.11 -6.39
N PRO A 22 25.90 46.43 -6.16
CA PRO A 22 26.79 46.97 -5.13
C PRO A 22 26.31 46.58 -3.71
N PRO A 23 27.21 46.55 -2.71
CA PRO A 23 26.86 46.13 -1.35
C PRO A 23 25.80 47.06 -0.74
N ASN A 24 24.72 46.46 -0.22
CA ASN A 24 23.58 47.10 0.48
C ASN A 24 22.45 47.69 -0.39
N ALA A 25 22.26 47.26 -1.64
CA ALA A 25 21.08 47.65 -2.44
C ALA A 25 19.86 46.70 -2.21
N GLN A 26 18.66 47.26 -2.06
CA GLN A 26 17.39 46.50 -2.02
C GLN A 26 16.79 46.41 -3.44
N GLN A 27 16.52 45.20 -3.92
CA GLN A 27 16.09 44.94 -5.30
C GLN A 27 14.72 44.26 -5.34
N TRP A 28 13.79 44.81 -6.12
CA TRP A 28 12.40 44.35 -6.25
C TRP A 28 12.11 43.83 -7.66
N GLY A 29 11.86 42.52 -7.78
CA GLY A 29 11.43 41.87 -9.02
C GLY A 29 12.50 41.75 -10.11
N THR A 30 12.82 40.52 -10.52
CA THR A 30 13.69 40.23 -11.67
C THR A 30 12.89 39.66 -12.86
N PRO A 31 13.16 40.09 -14.11
CA PRO A 31 12.52 39.53 -15.29
C PRO A 31 12.88 38.05 -15.54
N PRO A 32 12.04 37.27 -16.24
CA PRO A 32 12.09 35.80 -16.23
C PRO A 32 13.28 35.15 -16.95
N THR A 33 14.14 35.91 -17.63
CA THR A 33 15.16 35.36 -18.55
C THR A 33 16.58 35.86 -18.31
N THR A 34 16.87 36.49 -17.17
CA THR A 34 18.20 37.08 -16.90
C THR A 34 19.11 36.13 -16.12
N GLN A 35 20.34 35.89 -16.62
CA GLN A 35 21.39 35.12 -15.92
C GLN A 35 22.21 36.04 -15.00
N GLN A 36 22.41 35.67 -13.73
CA GLN A 36 23.05 36.53 -12.73
C GLN A 36 24.21 35.81 -12.01
N TRP A 37 25.35 36.50 -11.85
CA TRP A 37 26.59 35.95 -11.28
C TRP A 37 27.02 36.72 -10.03
N GLY A 38 27.17 36.01 -8.91
CA GLY A 38 27.73 36.52 -7.64
C GLY A 38 26.85 37.53 -6.90
N THR A 39 26.29 37.13 -5.75
CA THR A 39 25.60 38.04 -4.82
C THR A 39 26.47 38.34 -3.59
N PRO A 40 26.65 39.61 -3.19
CA PRO A 40 27.37 39.95 -1.97
C PRO A 40 26.62 39.49 -0.70
N PRO A 41 27.32 39.21 0.42
CA PRO A 41 26.76 38.54 1.60
C PRO A 41 25.65 39.30 2.36
N THR A 42 25.38 40.56 2.03
CA THR A 42 24.54 41.47 2.84
C THR A 42 23.29 42.00 2.14
N ALA A 43 22.89 41.45 0.98
CA ALA A 43 21.72 41.91 0.22
C ALA A 43 20.44 41.09 0.54
N HIS A 44 19.32 41.78 0.78
CA HIS A 44 18.00 41.16 0.99
C HIS A 44 17.17 41.16 -0.30
N GLN A 45 16.68 39.99 -0.74
CA GLN A 45 15.86 39.83 -1.96
C GLN A 45 14.43 39.36 -1.64
N TRP A 46 13.45 39.92 -2.36
CA TRP A 46 12.01 39.61 -2.19
C TRP A 46 11.36 39.24 -3.53
N GLY A 47 10.74 38.07 -3.60
CA GLY A 47 9.93 37.58 -4.74
C GLY A 47 10.73 37.18 -5.98
N THR A 48 11.08 35.89 -6.10
CA THR A 48 11.69 35.30 -7.31
C THR A 48 10.66 34.55 -8.15
N PRO A 49 10.64 34.70 -9.49
CA PRO A 49 9.78 33.90 -10.36
C PRO A 49 10.34 32.48 -10.59
N PRO A 50 9.49 31.51 -11.02
CA PRO A 50 9.77 30.07 -10.91
C PRO A 50 10.93 29.52 -11.74
N ASN A 51 11.46 30.27 -12.72
CA ASN A 51 12.36 29.73 -13.76
C ASN A 51 13.72 30.47 -13.88
N ALA A 52 14.19 31.15 -12.85
CA ALA A 52 15.50 31.81 -12.88
C ALA A 52 16.65 30.87 -12.43
N HIS A 53 17.74 30.79 -13.22
CA HIS A 53 18.96 30.04 -12.87
C HIS A 53 19.97 30.95 -12.16
N GLN A 54 20.41 30.57 -10.96
CA GLN A 54 21.31 31.35 -10.10
C GLN A 54 22.56 30.53 -9.76
N TRP A 55 23.75 31.13 -9.86
CA TRP A 55 25.04 30.45 -9.66
C TRP A 55 25.89 31.16 -8.57
N GLY A 56 26.40 30.39 -7.60
CA GLY A 56 27.42 30.85 -6.64
C GLY A 56 26.94 31.47 -5.32
N SER A 57 25.80 31.05 -4.77
CA SER A 57 25.26 31.59 -3.51
C SER A 57 26.00 31.05 -2.26
N SER A 58 26.34 31.92 -1.30
CA SER A 58 26.86 31.49 0.01
C SER A 58 25.70 31.05 0.93
N SER A 59 25.93 29.98 1.71
CA SER A 59 24.91 29.18 2.39
C SER A 59 24.31 29.78 3.68
N SER A 60 24.29 31.11 3.85
CA SER A 60 23.99 31.75 5.14
C SER A 60 22.95 32.90 5.10
N VAL A 61 22.06 32.94 4.11
CA VAL A 61 20.99 33.97 4.02
C VAL A 61 19.59 33.39 4.33
N PRO A 62 18.77 34.01 5.20
CA PRO A 62 17.38 33.61 5.42
C PRO A 62 16.47 34.03 4.25
N GLN A 63 15.77 33.08 3.62
CA GLN A 63 14.72 33.33 2.61
C GLN A 63 13.33 32.97 3.18
N TRP A 64 12.32 33.79 2.89
CA TRP A 64 10.93 33.58 3.32
C TRP A 64 9.96 33.56 2.13
N GLY A 65 9.11 32.52 2.02
CA GLY A 65 7.93 32.50 1.14
C GLY A 65 8.00 31.69 -0.17
N THR A 66 8.58 30.48 -0.20
CA THR A 66 8.68 29.64 -1.43
C THR A 66 7.55 28.59 -1.57
N PRO A 67 6.97 28.34 -2.77
CA PRO A 67 6.11 27.19 -3.08
C PRO A 67 6.94 25.92 -3.40
N PRO A 68 6.32 24.71 -3.46
CA PRO A 68 7.00 23.42 -3.33
C PRO A 68 7.94 22.98 -4.47
N ASN A 69 8.05 23.74 -5.57
CA ASN A 69 8.76 23.32 -6.79
C ASN A 69 9.88 24.29 -7.19
N THR A 70 10.82 24.55 -6.28
CA THR A 70 12.03 25.32 -6.61
C THR A 70 13.24 24.38 -6.62
N GLN A 71 13.90 24.20 -7.78
CA GLN A 71 15.17 23.48 -7.85
C GLN A 71 16.31 24.37 -7.34
N GLN A 72 16.66 24.22 -6.07
CA GLN A 72 17.96 24.68 -5.56
C GLN A 72 19.02 23.62 -5.86
N GLN A 73 19.96 23.92 -6.74
CA GLN A 73 21.21 23.17 -6.84
C GLN A 73 22.20 23.72 -5.81
N ASN A 74 21.99 23.35 -4.54
CA ASN A 74 23.08 23.33 -3.56
C ASN A 74 23.41 21.86 -3.27
N PRO A 75 24.69 21.45 -3.33
CA PRO A 75 25.04 20.10 -2.92
C PRO A 75 24.80 19.94 -1.41
N PRO A 76 24.18 18.85 -0.94
CA PRO A 76 24.16 18.53 0.47
C PRO A 76 25.61 18.36 0.94
N THR A 77 25.96 18.94 2.08
CA THR A 77 27.31 18.93 2.68
C THR A 77 27.84 17.53 3.03
N ASN A 78 27.09 16.47 2.73
CA ASN A 78 27.52 15.08 2.87
C ASN A 78 27.77 14.35 1.54
N VAL A 79 27.77 15.05 0.40
CA VAL A 79 28.09 14.48 -0.92
C VAL A 79 29.29 15.20 -1.54
N GLN A 80 30.42 15.24 -0.83
CA GLN A 80 31.72 15.62 -1.41
C GLN A 80 32.72 14.45 -1.52
N ARG A 81 32.34 13.23 -1.11
CA ARG A 81 33.20 12.03 -1.29
C ARG A 81 32.88 11.17 -2.53
N GLY A 82 31.94 11.59 -3.38
CA GLY A 82 31.49 10.79 -4.53
C GLY A 82 31.99 11.26 -5.90
N PHE A 83 32.02 12.58 -6.14
CA PHE A 83 32.31 13.12 -7.48
C PHE A 83 33.80 13.43 -7.72
N SER A 84 34.60 13.66 -6.67
CA SER A 84 36.05 13.81 -6.83
C SER A 84 36.74 12.49 -7.18
N THR A 85 36.14 11.37 -6.79
CA THR A 85 36.70 10.03 -6.95
C THR A 85 36.53 9.54 -8.39
N ILE A 86 35.40 9.83 -9.05
CA ILE A 86 35.15 9.36 -10.43
C ILE A 86 36.18 9.97 -11.41
N GLY A 87 36.43 11.28 -11.33
CA GLY A 87 37.43 11.94 -12.18
C GLY A 87 38.88 11.56 -11.86
N GLN A 88 39.21 11.27 -10.60
CA GLN A 88 40.55 10.79 -10.22
C GLN A 88 40.78 9.33 -10.63
N VAL A 89 39.74 8.50 -10.55
CA VAL A 89 39.78 7.09 -10.95
C VAL A 89 39.86 6.96 -12.48
N GLU A 90 39.15 7.79 -13.26
CA GLU A 90 39.29 7.79 -14.73
C GLU A 90 40.70 8.20 -15.19
N VAL A 91 41.30 9.22 -14.56
CA VAL A 91 42.66 9.66 -14.88
C VAL A 91 43.70 8.62 -14.47
N ALA A 92 43.51 7.92 -13.35
CA ALA A 92 44.38 6.83 -12.93
C ALA A 92 44.35 5.65 -13.91
N ARG A 93 43.15 5.26 -14.38
CA ARG A 93 42.95 4.18 -15.36
C ARG A 93 43.60 4.44 -16.72
N GLU A 94 43.52 5.67 -17.21
CA GLU A 94 44.23 6.05 -18.45
C GLU A 94 45.74 5.94 -18.27
N SER A 95 46.26 6.26 -17.09
CA SER A 95 47.68 6.13 -16.78
C SER A 95 48.14 4.68 -16.67
N GLU A 96 47.32 3.78 -16.10
CA GLU A 96 47.61 2.35 -15.96
C GLU A 96 47.56 1.63 -17.30
N ALA A 97 46.54 1.88 -18.12
CA ALA A 97 46.45 1.31 -19.47
C ALA A 97 47.63 1.75 -20.35
N PHE A 98 48.05 3.01 -20.22
CA PHE A 98 49.23 3.54 -20.90
C PHE A 98 50.52 2.85 -20.41
N ARG A 99 50.64 2.61 -19.11
CA ARG A 99 51.79 1.92 -18.51
C ARG A 99 51.88 0.45 -18.94
N ILE A 100 50.76 -0.26 -19.01
CA ILE A 100 50.70 -1.63 -19.55
C ILE A 100 51.16 -1.65 -21.01
N CYS A 101 50.69 -0.72 -21.85
CA CYS A 101 51.09 -0.62 -23.25
C CYS A 101 52.60 -0.33 -23.39
N GLN A 102 53.14 0.55 -22.55
CA GLN A 102 54.57 0.87 -22.50
C GLN A 102 55.42 -0.35 -22.11
N LEU A 103 55.02 -1.10 -21.09
CA LEU A 103 55.72 -2.32 -20.67
C LEU A 103 55.65 -3.41 -21.75
N ARG A 104 54.52 -3.54 -22.45
CA ARG A 104 54.36 -4.48 -23.58
C ARG A 104 55.21 -4.11 -24.80
N SER A 105 55.39 -2.82 -25.10
CA SER A 105 56.15 -2.38 -26.27
C SER A 105 57.66 -2.64 -26.16
N HIS A 106 58.18 -2.81 -24.93
CA HIS A 106 59.58 -3.17 -24.70
C HIS A 106 59.87 -4.66 -24.99
N GLY A 107 58.84 -5.50 -25.06
CA GLY A 107 58.93 -6.94 -25.25
C GLY A 107 59.28 -7.69 -23.95
N LEU A 108 58.53 -8.75 -23.64
CA LEU A 108 58.59 -9.49 -22.37
C LEU A 108 59.99 -10.04 -22.00
N GLN A 109 60.86 -10.24 -22.99
CA GLN A 109 62.22 -10.74 -22.79
C GLN A 109 63.21 -9.66 -22.33
N ASN A 110 62.87 -8.38 -22.50
CA ASN A 110 63.73 -7.24 -22.16
C ASN A 110 63.32 -6.53 -20.86
N LEU A 111 62.22 -6.94 -20.25
CA LEU A 111 61.76 -6.39 -18.97
C LEU A 111 62.56 -6.99 -17.81
N ASN A 112 62.93 -6.14 -16.86
CA ASN A 112 63.58 -6.59 -15.63
C ASN A 112 62.57 -7.33 -14.72
N TYR A 113 63.04 -7.87 -13.59
CA TYR A 113 62.17 -8.63 -12.67
C TYR A 113 61.04 -7.79 -12.08
N GLU A 114 61.34 -6.57 -11.65
CA GLU A 114 60.37 -5.63 -11.05
C GLU A 114 59.31 -5.19 -12.08
N GLU A 115 59.72 -4.87 -13.31
CA GLU A 115 58.82 -4.47 -14.39
C GLU A 115 57.88 -5.60 -14.82
N ARG A 116 58.30 -6.87 -14.69
CA ARG A 116 57.42 -8.02 -14.95
C ARG A 116 56.39 -8.23 -13.85
N ILE A 117 56.76 -7.96 -12.59
CA ILE A 117 55.81 -7.98 -11.47
C ILE A 117 54.82 -6.83 -11.59
N GLU A 118 55.29 -5.63 -11.94
CA GLU A 118 54.46 -4.46 -12.19
C GLU A 118 53.42 -4.75 -13.29
N LEU A 119 53.86 -5.29 -14.43
CA LEU A 119 52.96 -5.67 -15.52
C LEU A 119 51.93 -6.73 -15.08
N TRP A 120 52.35 -7.74 -14.32
CA TRP A 120 51.46 -8.79 -13.85
C TRP A 120 50.42 -8.25 -12.85
N ASN A 121 50.80 -7.36 -11.95
CA ASN A 121 49.88 -6.73 -11.00
C ASN A 121 48.86 -5.84 -11.73
N LEU A 122 49.33 -4.96 -12.63
CA LEU A 122 48.47 -4.05 -13.40
C LEU A 122 47.46 -4.80 -14.28
N GLU A 123 47.86 -5.93 -14.88
CA GLU A 123 46.95 -6.74 -15.71
C GLU A 123 45.91 -7.51 -14.87
N ASN A 124 46.24 -7.92 -13.65
CA ASN A 124 45.30 -8.60 -12.76
C ASN A 124 44.34 -7.62 -12.06
N GLU A 125 44.79 -6.42 -11.73
CA GLU A 125 43.97 -5.38 -11.09
C GLU A 125 42.83 -4.93 -12.03
N GLN A 126 43.11 -4.78 -13.33
CA GLN A 126 42.06 -4.53 -14.33
C GLN A 126 41.04 -5.66 -14.43
N PHE A 127 41.48 -6.92 -14.31
CA PHE A 127 40.56 -8.07 -14.32
C PHE A 127 39.66 -8.09 -13.06
N GLU A 128 40.22 -7.73 -11.91
CA GLU A 128 39.48 -7.63 -10.65
C GLU A 128 38.42 -6.52 -10.73
N GLU A 129 38.76 -5.33 -11.21
CA GLU A 129 37.83 -4.19 -11.28
C GLU A 129 36.75 -4.32 -12.35
N LEU A 130 37.07 -4.85 -13.53
CA LEU A 130 36.14 -4.86 -14.66
C LEU A 130 35.22 -6.08 -14.68
N ILE A 131 35.70 -7.22 -14.16
CA ILE A 131 34.98 -8.49 -14.23
C ILE A 131 34.55 -8.94 -12.85
N ILE A 132 35.48 -9.02 -11.89
CA ILE A 132 35.18 -9.63 -10.59
C ILE A 132 34.29 -8.72 -9.73
N GLN A 133 34.64 -7.45 -9.55
CA GLN A 133 33.88 -6.52 -8.69
C GLN A 133 32.44 -6.26 -9.16
N PRO A 134 32.17 -6.04 -10.47
CA PRO A 134 30.80 -5.89 -10.96
C PRO A 134 30.01 -7.20 -10.84
N SER A 135 30.66 -8.34 -11.06
CA SER A 135 30.03 -9.66 -10.91
C SER A 135 29.67 -9.96 -9.45
N ILE A 136 30.56 -9.65 -8.51
CA ILE A 136 30.29 -9.78 -7.06
C ILE A 136 29.22 -8.78 -6.64
N SER A 137 29.25 -7.54 -7.12
CA SER A 137 28.23 -6.54 -6.79
C SER A 137 26.85 -6.94 -7.31
N TYR A 138 26.77 -7.45 -8.54
CA TYR A 138 25.55 -8.01 -9.11
C TYR A 138 25.09 -9.25 -8.32
N TYR A 139 26.01 -10.16 -7.99
CA TYR A 139 25.69 -11.33 -7.17
C TYR A 139 25.16 -10.93 -5.80
N ASN A 140 25.80 -9.99 -5.11
CA ASN A 140 25.39 -9.56 -3.78
C ASN A 140 24.06 -8.78 -3.82
N GLN A 141 23.83 -8.00 -4.87
CA GLN A 141 22.59 -7.21 -5.01
C GLN A 141 21.38 -8.07 -5.39
N TYR A 142 21.57 -9.09 -6.23
CA TYR A 142 20.46 -9.84 -6.83
C TYR A 142 20.32 -11.29 -6.31
N PHE A 143 21.42 -11.89 -5.83
CA PHE A 143 21.47 -13.29 -5.39
C PHE A 143 21.74 -13.46 -3.90
N GLU A 144 22.61 -12.66 -3.27
CA GLU A 144 22.63 -12.54 -1.80
C GLU A 144 21.42 -11.74 -1.33
N ARG A 145 20.27 -12.42 -1.25
CA ARG A 145 19.18 -11.94 -0.41
C ARG A 145 19.75 -11.92 1.01
N GLY A 146 19.85 -10.74 1.62
CA GLY A 146 20.34 -10.55 2.99
C GLY A 146 19.77 -11.60 3.95
N PRO A 147 20.49 -11.92 5.04
CA PRO A 147 20.25 -13.12 5.84
C PRO A 147 18.76 -13.33 6.06
N ILE A 148 18.23 -14.45 5.51
CA ILE A 148 16.91 -14.95 5.84
C ILE A 148 16.83 -14.91 7.36
N GLN A 149 15.83 -14.19 7.90
CA GLN A 149 15.60 -14.08 9.34
C GLN A 149 15.87 -15.45 9.97
N THR A 150 16.93 -15.53 10.77
CA THR A 150 17.43 -16.77 11.36
C THR A 150 16.45 -17.40 12.36
N GLY A 151 15.31 -16.74 12.58
CA GLY A 151 14.17 -17.21 13.34
C GLY A 151 12.98 -17.63 12.48
N CYS A 152 13.17 -18.47 11.46
CA CYS A 152 12.03 -18.96 10.67
C CYS A 152 10.95 -19.57 11.60
N GLY A 153 9.76 -18.97 11.59
CA GLY A 153 8.65 -19.37 12.48
C GLY A 153 8.76 -18.96 13.96
N LEU A 154 9.81 -18.27 14.42
CA LEU A 154 9.86 -17.71 15.79
C LEU A 154 8.74 -16.69 16.02
N GLY A 155 8.46 -15.88 14.98
CA GLY A 155 7.36 -14.92 15.00
C GLY A 155 6.01 -15.61 15.20
N TRP A 156 5.74 -16.66 14.42
CA TRP A 156 4.56 -17.50 14.61
C TRP A 156 4.50 -18.12 16.01
N ARG A 157 5.60 -18.67 16.53
CA ARG A 157 5.62 -19.31 17.85
C ARG A 157 5.20 -18.35 18.97
N ASN A 158 5.67 -17.10 18.92
CA ASN A 158 5.29 -16.07 19.88
C ASN A 158 3.81 -15.69 19.76
N ILE A 159 3.31 -15.55 18.52
CA ILE A 159 1.89 -15.29 18.25
C ILE A 159 1.04 -16.44 18.79
N TRP A 160 1.43 -17.68 18.50
CA TRP A 160 0.70 -18.87 18.89
C TRP A 160 0.61 -19.03 20.41
N CYS A 161 1.72 -18.85 21.14
CA CYS A 161 1.69 -18.85 22.61
C CYS A 161 0.73 -17.77 23.15
N ARG A 162 0.79 -16.55 22.60
CA ARG A 162 -0.09 -15.46 23.03
C ARG A 162 -1.57 -15.77 22.77
N LEU A 163 -1.90 -16.36 21.62
CA LEU A 163 -3.27 -16.76 21.28
C LEU A 163 -3.81 -17.83 22.25
N GLN A 164 -2.95 -18.66 22.83
CA GLN A 164 -3.39 -19.69 23.79
C GLN A 164 -3.62 -19.16 25.21
N GLU A 165 -2.97 -18.06 25.57
CA GLU A 165 -3.02 -17.48 26.92
C GLU A 165 -4.01 -16.32 27.04
N ASP A 166 -4.28 -15.60 25.96
CA ASP A 166 -5.05 -14.35 25.94
C ASP A 166 -6.20 -14.41 24.93
N ASP A 167 -7.42 -14.61 25.43
CA ASP A 167 -8.64 -14.61 24.62
C ASP A 167 -8.89 -13.26 23.93
N ALA A 168 -8.51 -12.15 24.55
CA ALA A 168 -8.64 -10.83 23.94
C ALA A 168 -7.65 -10.67 22.77
N ALA A 169 -6.45 -11.24 22.88
CA ALA A 169 -5.50 -11.28 21.77
C ALA A 169 -6.06 -12.08 20.58
N CYS A 170 -6.80 -13.17 20.81
CA CYS A 170 -7.46 -13.91 19.73
C CYS A 170 -8.46 -13.05 18.96
N LEU A 171 -9.35 -12.35 19.67
CA LEU A 171 -10.31 -11.44 19.03
C LEU A 171 -9.60 -10.28 18.32
N GLN A 172 -8.54 -9.73 18.91
CA GLN A 172 -7.79 -8.63 18.33
C GLN A 172 -6.97 -9.02 17.10
N LEU A 173 -6.42 -10.24 17.06
CA LEU A 173 -5.53 -10.68 15.99
C LEU A 173 -6.26 -11.47 14.89
N LEU A 174 -7.23 -12.30 15.27
CA LEU A 174 -7.90 -13.26 14.38
C LEU A 174 -9.39 -12.95 14.18
N ARG A 175 -9.95 -11.96 14.91
CA ARG A 175 -11.39 -11.61 14.90
C ARG A 175 -12.32 -12.73 15.35
N MET A 176 -11.80 -13.74 16.05
CA MET A 176 -12.57 -14.86 16.56
C MET A 176 -11.92 -15.43 17.83
N SER A 177 -12.68 -16.20 18.61
CA SER A 177 -12.16 -16.91 19.77
C SER A 177 -11.22 -18.05 19.36
N ILE A 178 -10.33 -18.47 20.27
CA ILE A 178 -9.40 -19.58 20.00
C ILE A 178 -10.14 -20.90 19.70
N GLY A 179 -11.30 -21.12 20.34
CA GLY A 179 -12.15 -22.30 20.10
C GLY A 179 -12.74 -22.31 18.68
N ALA A 180 -13.27 -21.16 18.23
CA ALA A 180 -13.77 -21.02 16.86
C ALA A 180 -12.63 -21.17 15.84
N PHE A 181 -11.46 -20.60 16.13
CA PHE A 181 -10.27 -20.70 15.28
C PHE A 181 -9.80 -22.15 15.11
N ARG A 182 -9.71 -22.93 16.19
CA ARG A 182 -9.35 -24.36 16.12
C ARG A 182 -10.38 -25.16 15.32
N THR A 183 -11.66 -24.92 15.59
CA THR A 183 -12.75 -25.56 14.84
C THR A 183 -12.67 -25.25 13.35
N LEU A 184 -12.37 -24.00 12.98
CA LEU A 184 -12.15 -23.60 11.60
C LEU A 184 -10.95 -24.33 10.98
N CYS A 185 -9.80 -24.38 11.67
CA CYS A 185 -8.61 -25.08 11.20
C CYS A 185 -8.90 -26.57 10.94
N ASP A 186 -9.52 -27.25 11.90
CA ASP A 186 -9.89 -28.66 11.80
C ASP A 186 -10.85 -28.89 10.63
N LYS A 187 -11.85 -28.01 10.47
CA LYS A 187 -12.82 -28.09 9.38
C LYS A 187 -12.16 -27.89 8.02
N LEU A 188 -11.30 -26.88 7.86
CA LEU A 188 -10.57 -26.61 6.63
C LEU A 188 -9.65 -27.78 6.24
N GLN A 189 -9.02 -28.41 7.22
CA GLN A 189 -8.16 -29.57 7.00
C GLN A 189 -8.96 -30.83 6.61
N THR A 190 -10.00 -31.15 7.37
CA THR A 190 -10.75 -32.41 7.24
C THR A 190 -11.73 -32.41 6.08
N SER A 191 -12.41 -31.29 5.83
CA SER A 191 -13.53 -31.21 4.89
C SER A 191 -13.16 -30.47 3.60
N TYR A 192 -12.18 -29.56 3.63
CA TYR A 192 -11.88 -28.65 2.51
C TYR A 192 -10.46 -28.79 1.96
N GLY A 193 -9.73 -29.84 2.37
CA GLY A 193 -8.48 -30.26 1.75
C GLY A 193 -7.26 -29.38 2.06
N LEU A 194 -7.33 -28.50 3.06
CA LEU A 194 -6.16 -27.72 3.48
C LEU A 194 -5.10 -28.63 4.10
N GLN A 195 -3.88 -28.63 3.57
CA GLN A 195 -2.80 -29.51 4.04
C GLN A 195 -1.65 -28.73 4.68
N PRO A 196 -1.04 -29.27 5.76
CA PRO A 196 0.16 -28.69 6.31
C PRO A 196 1.35 -28.95 5.38
N THR A 197 2.40 -28.17 5.57
CA THR A 197 3.71 -28.43 4.96
C THR A 197 4.73 -28.71 6.06
N LEU A 198 5.90 -29.22 5.70
CA LEU A 198 6.99 -29.48 6.66
C LEU A 198 7.33 -28.24 7.52
N ASN A 199 7.21 -27.04 6.93
CA ASN A 199 7.65 -25.80 7.58
C ASN A 199 6.50 -24.94 8.12
N VAL A 200 5.27 -25.14 7.68
CA VAL A 200 4.11 -24.30 8.03
C VAL A 200 2.89 -25.18 8.32
N GLY A 201 2.37 -25.09 9.53
CA GLY A 201 1.19 -25.81 10.00
C GLY A 201 -0.12 -25.24 9.47
N ILE A 202 -1.24 -25.88 9.81
CA ILE A 202 -2.58 -25.44 9.42
C ILE A 202 -2.89 -24.11 10.08
N GLU A 203 -2.70 -24.04 11.40
CA GLU A 203 -3.01 -22.87 12.22
C GLU A 203 -2.20 -21.65 11.79
N GLU A 204 -0.92 -21.85 11.47
CA GLU A 204 -0.08 -20.77 10.96
C GLU A 204 -0.59 -20.26 9.61
N SER A 205 -0.98 -21.18 8.71
CA SER A 205 -1.51 -20.82 7.39
C SER A 205 -2.82 -20.04 7.51
N VAL A 206 -3.75 -20.52 8.32
CA VAL A 206 -5.06 -19.89 8.54
C VAL A 206 -4.90 -18.55 9.26
N ALA A 207 -4.00 -18.45 10.25
CA ALA A 207 -3.73 -17.19 10.94
C ALA A 207 -3.14 -16.14 10.01
N MET A 208 -2.21 -16.50 9.11
CA MET A 208 -1.71 -15.56 8.09
C MET A 208 -2.84 -15.05 7.20
N PHE A 209 -3.72 -15.94 6.74
CA PHE A 209 -4.88 -15.59 5.91
C PHE A 209 -5.84 -14.64 6.65
N LEU A 210 -6.25 -14.99 7.88
CA LEU A 210 -7.17 -14.18 8.68
C LEU A 210 -6.59 -12.80 9.01
N ARG A 211 -5.28 -12.70 9.23
CA ARG A 211 -4.61 -11.40 9.46
C ARG A 211 -4.67 -10.51 8.23
N ILE A 212 -4.43 -11.07 7.04
CA ILE A 212 -4.52 -10.33 5.78
C ILE A 212 -5.97 -9.84 5.58
N CYS A 213 -6.96 -10.74 5.69
CA CYS A 213 -8.36 -10.40 5.43
C CYS A 213 -8.98 -9.50 6.51
N GLY A 214 -8.77 -9.80 7.80
CA GLY A 214 -9.41 -9.12 8.93
C GLY A 214 -8.79 -7.78 9.34
N HIS A 215 -7.56 -7.51 8.89
CA HIS A 215 -6.85 -6.26 9.19
C HIS A 215 -6.37 -5.51 7.94
N ASN A 216 -6.62 -6.03 6.73
CA ASN A 216 -6.10 -5.47 5.49
C ASN A 216 -4.56 -5.31 5.54
N GLU A 217 -3.87 -6.28 6.14
CA GLU A 217 -2.41 -6.24 6.27
C GLU A 217 -1.72 -6.67 4.97
N VAL A 218 -0.62 -5.99 4.63
CA VAL A 218 0.18 -6.33 3.47
C VAL A 218 0.99 -7.60 3.72
N GLN A 219 1.13 -8.44 2.69
CA GLN A 219 1.81 -9.75 2.80
C GLN A 219 3.25 -9.65 3.34
N ARG A 220 3.96 -8.55 3.04
CA ARG A 220 5.32 -8.30 3.56
C ARG A 220 5.33 -8.17 5.08
N ASP A 221 4.38 -7.44 5.66
CA ASP A 221 4.32 -7.22 7.11
C ASP A 221 3.90 -8.49 7.84
N VAL A 222 2.97 -9.26 7.26
CA VAL A 222 2.63 -10.60 7.77
C VAL A 222 3.85 -11.52 7.73
N GLY A 223 4.62 -11.51 6.64
CA GLY A 223 5.87 -12.27 6.55
C GLY A 223 6.86 -11.90 7.66
N LEU A 224 7.07 -10.60 7.90
CA LEU A 224 7.96 -10.11 8.97
C LEU A 224 7.47 -10.53 10.37
N ARG A 225 6.16 -10.45 10.64
CA ARG A 225 5.57 -10.80 11.93
C ARG A 225 5.64 -12.31 12.21
N PHE A 226 5.39 -13.14 11.20
CA PHE A 226 5.37 -14.60 11.35
C PHE A 226 6.76 -15.22 11.20
N GLY A 227 7.74 -14.47 10.68
CA GLY A 227 9.08 -14.99 10.39
C GLY A 227 9.09 -15.86 9.14
N ARG A 228 8.37 -15.42 8.09
CA ARG A 228 8.21 -16.12 6.81
C ARG A 228 8.53 -15.21 5.63
N THR A 229 8.97 -15.80 4.52
CA THR A 229 9.15 -15.07 3.27
C THR A 229 7.79 -14.63 2.72
N GLN A 230 7.74 -13.50 2.01
CA GLN A 230 6.52 -13.03 1.35
C GLN A 230 5.95 -14.09 0.40
N GLU A 231 6.82 -14.83 -0.29
CA GLU A 231 6.44 -15.93 -1.19
C GLU A 231 5.65 -17.02 -0.44
N THR A 232 6.09 -17.40 0.77
CA THR A 232 5.39 -18.39 1.58
C THR A 232 4.04 -17.87 2.06
N VAL A 233 3.97 -16.61 2.48
CA VAL A 233 2.70 -15.96 2.84
C VAL A 233 1.73 -15.96 1.65
N ASN A 234 2.21 -15.62 0.45
CA ASN A 234 1.42 -15.59 -0.77
C ASN A 234 0.84 -16.97 -1.11
N ARG A 235 1.70 -17.99 -1.14
CA ARG A 235 1.28 -19.37 -1.42
C ARG A 235 0.24 -19.85 -0.41
N LYS A 236 0.50 -19.65 0.89
CA LYS A 236 -0.43 -20.06 1.96
C LYS A 236 -1.73 -19.28 1.95
N PHE A 237 -1.70 -18.00 1.59
CA PHE A 237 -2.92 -17.21 1.43
C PHE A 237 -3.86 -17.83 0.39
N PHE A 238 -3.36 -18.20 -0.79
CA PHE A 238 -4.20 -18.80 -1.83
C PHE A 238 -4.65 -20.23 -1.52
N GLU A 239 -3.83 -21.02 -0.83
CA GLU A 239 -4.25 -22.35 -0.34
C GLU A 239 -5.42 -22.25 0.63
N VAL A 240 -5.36 -21.33 1.60
CA VAL A 240 -6.44 -21.09 2.57
C VAL A 240 -7.64 -20.44 1.90
N LEU A 241 -7.44 -19.50 0.96
CA LEU A 241 -8.53 -18.87 0.21
C LEU A 241 -9.37 -19.93 -0.51
N LYS A 242 -8.72 -20.85 -1.24
CA LYS A 242 -9.42 -21.93 -1.95
C LYS A 242 -10.24 -22.82 -1.00
N ALA A 243 -9.67 -23.21 0.13
CA ALA A 243 -10.40 -24.00 1.13
C ALA A 243 -11.57 -23.21 1.74
N THR A 244 -11.38 -21.90 1.95
CA THR A 244 -12.42 -21.01 2.49
C THR A 244 -13.54 -20.75 1.48
N GLU A 245 -13.24 -20.65 0.19
CA GLU A 245 -14.25 -20.54 -0.88
C GLU A 245 -15.15 -21.78 -0.93
N LEU A 246 -14.57 -22.98 -0.78
CA LEU A 246 -15.34 -24.22 -0.69
C LEU A 246 -16.21 -24.26 0.58
N LEU A 247 -15.66 -23.84 1.72
CA LEU A 247 -16.42 -23.68 2.97
C LEU A 247 -17.60 -22.70 2.78
N ALA A 248 -17.38 -21.58 2.10
CA ALA A 248 -18.40 -20.58 1.85
C ALA A 248 -19.54 -21.15 0.99
N CYS A 249 -19.24 -21.98 -0.02
CA CYS A 249 -20.26 -22.64 -0.85
C CYS A 249 -21.18 -23.57 -0.05
N ASP A 250 -20.66 -24.23 1.00
CA ASP A 250 -21.44 -25.13 1.85
C ASP A 250 -22.25 -24.39 2.92
N TYR A 251 -21.72 -23.27 3.43
CA TYR A 251 -22.29 -22.57 4.58
C TYR A 251 -23.23 -21.43 4.17
N ILE A 252 -22.92 -20.69 3.11
CA ILE A 252 -23.76 -19.61 2.58
C ILE A 252 -24.78 -20.26 1.65
N ARG A 253 -25.86 -20.77 2.24
CA ARG A 253 -26.94 -21.42 1.50
C ARG A 253 -28.13 -20.51 1.38
N THR A 254 -28.52 -20.25 0.14
CA THR A 254 -29.70 -19.46 -0.18
C THR A 254 -30.96 -20.20 0.25
N PRO A 255 -31.81 -19.58 1.10
CA PRO A 255 -32.96 -20.25 1.68
C PRO A 255 -34.04 -20.41 0.61
N THR A 256 -34.71 -21.55 0.65
CA THR A 256 -35.89 -21.79 -0.18
C THR A 256 -37.05 -20.92 0.29
N THR A 257 -38.01 -20.66 -0.61
CA THR A 257 -39.25 -19.96 -0.26
C THR A 257 -40.00 -20.61 0.92
N GLN A 258 -39.86 -21.93 1.10
CA GLN A 258 -40.49 -22.64 2.21
C GLN A 258 -39.77 -22.40 3.53
N GLU A 259 -38.44 -22.35 3.54
CA GLU A 259 -37.66 -21.98 4.72
C GLU A 259 -37.93 -20.54 5.14
N LEU A 260 -38.07 -19.61 4.18
CA LEU A 260 -38.43 -18.21 4.45
C LEU A 260 -39.83 -18.04 5.08
N ARG A 261 -40.73 -19.03 4.94
CA ARG A 261 -42.04 -18.98 5.63
C ARG A 261 -41.92 -19.32 7.11
N GLN A 262 -40.90 -20.09 7.49
CA GLN A 262 -40.70 -20.49 8.88
C GLN A 262 -40.30 -19.28 9.71
N ILE A 263 -40.88 -19.17 10.91
CA ILE A 263 -40.55 -18.09 11.83
C ILE A 263 -39.48 -18.62 12.78
N PRO A 264 -38.33 -17.94 12.92
CA PRO A 264 -37.30 -18.37 13.86
C PRO A 264 -37.85 -18.45 15.29
N GLU A 265 -37.61 -19.55 15.98
CA GLU A 265 -38.09 -19.77 17.35
C GLU A 265 -37.62 -18.65 18.31
N ARG A 266 -36.36 -18.22 18.16
CA ARG A 266 -35.80 -17.09 18.92
C ARG A 266 -36.61 -15.80 18.77
N LEU A 267 -37.21 -15.55 17.60
CA LEU A 267 -38.05 -14.37 17.39
C LEU A 267 -39.38 -14.48 18.13
N VAL A 268 -40.00 -15.67 18.12
CA VAL A 268 -41.28 -15.94 18.80
C VAL A 268 -41.14 -15.85 20.31
N MET A 269 -39.99 -16.29 20.84
CA MET A 269 -39.73 -16.29 22.28
C MET A 269 -39.37 -14.91 22.85
N ASP A 270 -39.08 -13.92 22.00
CA ASP A 270 -38.75 -12.56 22.44
C ASP A 270 -40.01 -11.67 22.44
N PRO A 271 -40.61 -11.36 23.61
CA PRO A 271 -41.81 -10.55 23.71
C PRO A 271 -41.57 -9.08 23.33
N THR A 272 -40.31 -8.67 23.21
CA THR A 272 -39.92 -7.36 22.72
C THR A 272 -40.36 -7.27 21.26
N TYR A 273 -39.88 -8.19 20.42
CA TYR A 273 -40.05 -8.14 18.96
C TYR A 273 -41.28 -8.86 18.44
N TRP A 274 -41.78 -9.88 19.15
CA TRP A 274 -43.00 -10.58 18.81
C TRP A 274 -44.24 -9.86 19.34
N PRO A 275 -45.32 -9.66 18.54
CA PRO A 275 -45.55 -10.13 17.16
C PRO A 275 -45.18 -9.10 16.07
N TYR A 276 -44.59 -7.96 16.44
CA TYR A 276 -44.33 -6.82 15.53
C TYR A 276 -43.46 -7.18 14.34
N PHE A 277 -42.54 -8.13 14.50
CA PHE A 277 -41.64 -8.62 13.45
C PHE A 277 -42.04 -9.98 12.87
N SER A 278 -43.32 -10.37 12.94
CA SER A 278 -43.81 -11.68 12.45
C SER A 278 -43.54 -11.98 10.96
N GLY A 279 -43.30 -10.93 10.16
CA GLY A 279 -42.91 -11.03 8.75
C GLY A 279 -41.40 -11.04 8.48
N PHE A 280 -40.55 -10.87 9.49
CA PHE A 280 -39.09 -10.78 9.32
C PHE A 280 -38.48 -12.11 8.85
N VAL A 281 -37.62 -12.04 7.83
CA VAL A 281 -36.86 -13.21 7.34
C VAL A 281 -35.34 -12.99 7.27
N GLY A 282 -34.87 -11.76 7.42
CA GLY A 282 -33.45 -11.43 7.40
C GLY A 282 -33.20 -9.93 7.25
N ALA A 283 -31.96 -9.52 7.42
CA ALA A 283 -31.50 -8.17 7.10
C ALA A 283 -30.66 -8.19 5.82
N MET A 284 -30.80 -7.15 5.00
CA MET A 284 -30.08 -7.00 3.75
C MET A 284 -29.39 -5.64 3.70
N ASP A 285 -28.12 -5.64 3.33
CA ASP A 285 -27.33 -4.41 3.22
C ASP A 285 -26.26 -4.50 2.12
N GLY A 286 -25.84 -3.33 1.63
CA GLY A 286 -24.75 -3.16 0.67
C GLY A 286 -23.44 -2.83 1.39
N VAL A 287 -22.35 -3.48 1.01
CA VAL A 287 -21.01 -3.28 1.56
C VAL A 287 -20.03 -2.93 0.46
N HIS A 288 -19.37 -1.78 0.61
CA HIS A 288 -18.32 -1.34 -0.30
C HIS A 288 -16.98 -1.97 0.07
N VAL A 289 -16.45 -2.82 -0.82
CA VAL A 289 -15.10 -3.39 -0.71
C VAL A 289 -14.15 -2.63 -1.62
N CYS A 290 -13.07 -2.09 -1.07
CA CYS A 290 -12.08 -1.35 -1.84
C CYS A 290 -11.45 -2.22 -2.93
N VAL A 291 -11.36 -1.70 -4.15
CA VAL A 291 -10.76 -2.39 -5.29
C VAL A 291 -9.75 -1.51 -6.01
N LYS A 292 -8.74 -2.13 -6.62
CA LYS A 292 -7.80 -1.46 -7.52
C LYS A 292 -8.26 -1.69 -8.95
N VAL A 293 -8.65 -0.63 -9.63
CA VAL A 293 -9.09 -0.66 -11.02
C VAL A 293 -8.23 0.26 -11.88
N LYS A 294 -8.18 -0.01 -13.19
CA LYS A 294 -7.39 0.78 -14.13
C LYS A 294 -7.95 2.21 -14.22
N PRO A 295 -7.10 3.23 -14.45
CA PRO A 295 -7.51 4.64 -14.48
C PRO A 295 -8.71 4.93 -15.40
N GLU A 296 -8.82 4.22 -16.52
CA GLU A 296 -9.84 4.46 -17.55
C GLU A 296 -11.26 4.12 -17.06
N VAL A 297 -11.39 3.23 -16.08
CA VAL A 297 -12.70 2.78 -15.54
C VAL A 297 -12.96 3.28 -14.12
N GLN A 298 -12.01 4.00 -13.49
CA GLN A 298 -12.12 4.42 -12.09
C GLN A 298 -13.41 5.16 -11.76
N GLY A 299 -13.89 6.00 -12.69
CA GLY A 299 -15.13 6.76 -12.50
C GLY A 299 -16.35 5.88 -12.19
N MET A 300 -16.42 4.66 -12.73
CA MET A 300 -17.51 3.72 -12.44
C MET A 300 -17.43 3.12 -11.04
N TYR A 301 -16.24 3.08 -10.44
CA TYR A 301 -16.01 2.42 -9.16
C TYR A 301 -15.94 3.39 -7.98
N TRP A 302 -16.03 4.71 -8.21
CA TRP A 302 -16.03 5.68 -7.12
C TRP A 302 -17.27 5.54 -6.24
N ASP A 303 -17.05 5.34 -4.95
CA ASP A 303 -18.08 5.48 -3.93
C ASP A 303 -18.33 6.95 -3.56
N ARG A 304 -19.25 7.16 -2.61
CA ARG A 304 -19.56 8.49 -2.06
C ARG A 304 -18.40 9.16 -1.32
N HIS A 305 -17.30 8.45 -1.05
CA HIS A 305 -16.09 8.96 -0.40
C HIS A 305 -14.93 9.13 -1.39
N ASN A 306 -15.19 9.03 -2.71
CA ASN A 306 -14.19 9.08 -3.77
C ASN A 306 -13.12 7.97 -3.69
N ILE A 307 -13.49 6.82 -3.14
CA ILE A 307 -12.66 5.61 -3.07
C ILE A 307 -13.19 4.61 -4.10
N THR A 308 -12.29 4.00 -4.88
CA THR A 308 -12.66 2.93 -5.80
C THR A 308 -13.08 1.69 -5.03
N SER A 309 -14.33 1.29 -5.16
CA SER A 309 -14.93 0.18 -4.44
C SER A 309 -15.84 -0.65 -5.34
N PHE A 310 -16.17 -1.83 -4.84
CA PHE A 310 -17.13 -2.75 -5.41
C PHE A 310 -18.23 -2.95 -4.37
N ASN A 311 -19.47 -2.66 -4.74
CA ASN A 311 -20.61 -2.75 -3.83
C ASN A 311 -21.14 -4.18 -3.86
N ILE A 312 -20.94 -4.93 -2.78
CA ILE A 312 -21.40 -6.31 -2.59
C ILE A 312 -22.66 -6.27 -1.72
N MET A 313 -23.73 -6.94 -2.14
CA MET A 313 -24.94 -7.04 -1.34
C MET A 313 -25.00 -8.38 -0.63
N ALA A 314 -25.35 -8.37 0.65
CA ALA A 314 -25.47 -9.58 1.46
C ALA A 314 -26.77 -9.60 2.27
N ILE A 315 -27.26 -10.80 2.55
CA ILE A 315 -28.44 -11.05 3.39
C ILE A 315 -28.01 -11.94 4.55
N CYS A 316 -28.36 -11.54 5.77
CA CYS A 316 -28.16 -12.34 6.99
C CYS A 316 -29.49 -12.71 7.65
N ASP A 317 -29.52 -13.87 8.31
CA ASP A 317 -30.65 -14.29 9.13
C ASP A 317 -30.61 -13.69 10.55
N LEU A 318 -31.57 -14.06 11.41
CA LEU A 318 -31.63 -13.62 12.81
C LEU A 318 -30.41 -14.07 13.66
N ASN A 319 -29.64 -15.05 13.18
CA ASN A 319 -28.47 -15.58 13.86
C ASN A 319 -27.17 -14.97 13.34
N MET A 320 -27.25 -13.91 12.53
CA MET A 320 -26.09 -13.29 11.88
C MET A 320 -25.33 -14.19 10.93
N LEU A 321 -26.00 -15.19 10.37
CA LEU A 321 -25.42 -16.05 9.35
C LEU A 321 -25.77 -15.48 7.97
N PHE A 322 -24.76 -15.31 7.14
CA PHE A 322 -24.97 -14.97 5.73
C PHE A 322 -25.71 -16.11 5.04
N THR A 323 -26.84 -15.79 4.43
CA THR A 323 -27.70 -16.74 3.70
C THR A 323 -27.63 -16.50 2.20
N TYR A 324 -27.28 -15.28 1.77
CA TYR A 324 -27.09 -14.95 0.38
C TYR A 324 -26.07 -13.83 0.24
N VAL A 325 -25.20 -13.91 -0.76
CA VAL A 325 -24.22 -12.88 -1.10
C VAL A 325 -24.18 -12.74 -2.60
N TRP A 326 -24.40 -11.53 -3.10
CA TRP A 326 -24.25 -11.20 -4.50
C TRP A 326 -23.00 -10.37 -4.70
N ASN A 327 -22.04 -10.90 -5.46
CA ASN A 327 -20.74 -10.29 -5.76
C ASN A 327 -20.84 -9.15 -6.79
N GLY A 328 -21.75 -8.23 -6.51
CA GLY A 328 -21.58 -6.81 -6.63
C GLY A 328 -21.55 -6.13 -7.99
N ALA A 329 -21.68 -4.81 -7.91
CA ALA A 329 -21.61 -3.87 -9.00
C ALA A 329 -20.50 -2.84 -8.73
N PRO A 330 -20.09 -2.04 -9.73
CA PRO A 330 -19.16 -0.93 -9.50
C PRO A 330 -19.64 -0.01 -8.36
N GLY A 331 -18.72 0.53 -7.56
CA GLY A 331 -19.02 1.31 -6.36
C GLY A 331 -19.85 2.60 -6.58
N SER A 332 -20.00 3.06 -7.82
CA SER A 332 -20.92 4.16 -8.14
C SER A 332 -22.39 3.74 -8.16
N CYS A 333 -22.68 2.44 -8.22
CA CYS A 333 -24.04 1.92 -8.22
C CYS A 333 -24.66 2.07 -6.82
N HIS A 334 -25.84 2.70 -6.77
CA HIS A 334 -26.67 2.75 -5.57
C HIS A 334 -27.17 1.35 -5.18
N ASP A 335 -27.43 1.13 -3.89
CA ASP A 335 -27.89 -0.15 -3.35
C ASP A 335 -29.17 -0.66 -4.03
N THR A 336 -30.10 0.24 -4.37
CA THR A 336 -31.30 -0.08 -5.15
C THR A 336 -30.97 -0.66 -6.54
N ALA A 337 -29.92 -0.15 -7.21
CA ALA A 337 -29.49 -0.66 -8.51
C ALA A 337 -28.82 -2.03 -8.37
N VAL A 338 -28.00 -2.21 -7.33
CA VAL A 338 -27.37 -3.50 -6.99
C VAL A 338 -28.44 -4.58 -6.72
N LEU A 339 -29.45 -4.25 -5.93
CA LEU A 339 -30.60 -5.11 -5.70
C LEU A 339 -31.30 -5.51 -7.00
N THR A 340 -31.58 -4.54 -7.87
CA THR A 340 -32.26 -4.80 -9.14
C THR A 340 -31.43 -5.75 -10.01
N MET A 341 -30.12 -5.53 -10.10
CA MET A 341 -29.21 -6.42 -10.83
C MET A 341 -29.20 -7.83 -10.22
N ALA A 342 -29.18 -7.97 -8.90
CA ALA A 342 -29.24 -9.26 -8.24
C ALA A 342 -30.55 -9.99 -8.56
N GLN A 343 -31.70 -9.31 -8.43
CA GLN A 343 -33.03 -9.87 -8.72
C GLN A 343 -33.19 -10.31 -10.19
N GLU A 344 -32.56 -9.61 -11.12
CA GLU A 344 -32.66 -9.91 -12.55
C GLU A 344 -31.65 -10.95 -13.05
N ARG A 345 -30.45 -10.97 -12.46
CA ARG A 345 -29.32 -11.79 -12.95
C ARG A 345 -29.12 -13.08 -12.19
N ASP A 346 -29.63 -13.17 -10.96
CA ASP A 346 -29.51 -14.36 -10.14
C ASP A 346 -30.89 -15.04 -9.96
N PRO A 347 -31.15 -16.18 -10.63
CA PRO A 347 -32.41 -16.89 -10.49
C PRO A 347 -32.62 -17.46 -9.08
N ASP A 348 -31.54 -17.61 -8.30
CA ASP A 348 -31.59 -18.12 -6.94
C ASP A 348 -31.83 -16.99 -5.92
N PHE A 349 -31.96 -15.73 -6.34
CA PHE A 349 -32.23 -14.61 -5.43
C PHE A 349 -33.44 -14.91 -4.52
N PRO A 350 -33.27 -14.88 -3.18
CA PRO A 350 -34.29 -15.36 -2.26
C PRO A 350 -35.41 -14.32 -2.09
N LEU A 351 -36.40 -14.30 -2.98
CA LEU A 351 -37.55 -13.39 -2.85
C LEU A 351 -38.42 -13.77 -1.64
N PRO A 352 -38.73 -12.83 -0.73
CA PRO A 352 -39.64 -13.10 0.38
C PRO A 352 -41.05 -13.47 -0.10
N PRO A 353 -41.73 -14.40 0.58
CA PRO A 353 -43.17 -14.61 0.42
C PRO A 353 -43.99 -13.32 0.65
N PRO A 354 -45.26 -13.25 0.17
CA PRO A 354 -46.06 -12.01 0.23
C PRO A 354 -46.26 -11.40 1.63
N ASP A 355 -46.24 -12.21 2.68
CA ASP A 355 -46.38 -11.84 4.08
C ASP A 355 -45.04 -11.62 4.81
N LYS A 356 -43.93 -11.72 4.08
CA LYS A 356 -42.57 -11.66 4.60
C LYS A 356 -41.78 -10.49 4.03
N TYR A 357 -40.73 -10.07 4.73
CA TYR A 357 -39.86 -8.99 4.31
C TYR A 357 -38.43 -9.10 4.86
N TYR A 358 -37.47 -8.58 4.08
CA TYR A 358 -36.15 -8.23 4.58
C TYR A 358 -36.16 -6.84 5.20
N LEU A 359 -35.43 -6.66 6.30
CA LEU A 359 -35.09 -5.34 6.80
C LEU A 359 -33.95 -4.77 5.97
N VAL A 360 -34.11 -3.51 5.57
CA VAL A 360 -33.15 -2.82 4.72
C VAL A 360 -32.86 -1.41 5.23
N ASP A 361 -31.69 -0.90 4.85
CA ASP A 361 -31.32 0.48 5.08
C ASP A 361 -32.21 1.47 4.28
N SER A 362 -32.06 2.77 4.56
CA SER A 362 -32.84 3.81 3.87
C SER A 362 -32.47 4.02 2.39
N GLY A 363 -31.39 3.40 1.90
CA GLY A 363 -30.95 3.40 0.51
C GLY A 363 -31.75 2.43 -0.39
N TYR A 364 -32.56 1.55 0.20
CA TYR A 364 -33.45 0.64 -0.52
C TYR A 364 -34.90 1.16 -0.62
N PRO A 365 -35.64 0.77 -1.66
CA PRO A 365 -37.04 1.16 -1.81
C PRO A 365 -37.92 0.40 -0.83
N ASN A 366 -38.86 1.10 -0.21
CA ASN A 366 -39.90 0.45 0.60
C ASN A 366 -40.96 -0.14 -0.35
N LYS A 367 -40.97 -1.47 -0.53
CA LYS A 367 -41.85 -2.20 -1.45
C LYS A 367 -42.18 -3.59 -0.88
N GLN A 368 -43.10 -4.33 -1.50
CA GLN A 368 -43.39 -5.70 -1.09
C GLN A 368 -42.10 -6.53 -0.98
N GLY A 369 -41.91 -7.21 0.15
CA GLY A 369 -40.71 -7.97 0.46
C GLY A 369 -39.57 -7.16 1.09
N LEU A 370 -39.63 -5.82 1.16
CA LEU A 370 -38.57 -4.98 1.72
C LEU A 370 -39.15 -3.92 2.65
N LEU A 371 -38.70 -3.92 3.90
CA LEU A 371 -39.11 -2.93 4.89
C LEU A 371 -37.91 -2.05 5.26
N GLY A 372 -37.87 -0.85 4.68
CA GLY A 372 -36.87 0.16 5.02
C GLY A 372 -37.21 0.89 6.32
N TYR A 373 -36.23 1.10 7.19
CA TYR A 373 -36.44 1.91 8.39
C TYR A 373 -36.17 3.40 8.11
N GLY A 374 -37.14 4.26 8.43
CA GLY A 374 -36.96 5.71 8.35
C GLY A 374 -36.19 6.22 9.57
N ARG A 375 -35.32 7.23 9.37
CA ARG A 375 -34.54 7.91 10.45
C ARG A 375 -35.37 8.48 11.61
N ARG A 376 -36.72 8.45 11.55
CA ARG A 376 -37.65 8.95 12.59
C ARG A 376 -38.37 7.85 13.37
N SER A 377 -38.21 6.58 13.00
CA SER A 377 -38.80 5.43 13.70
C SER A 377 -37.79 4.92 14.72
N GLY A 378 -37.83 5.53 15.92
CA GLY A 378 -36.77 5.53 16.92
C GLY A 378 -36.43 4.19 17.56
N GLY A 379 -35.21 4.14 18.11
CA GLY A 379 -34.67 3.23 19.15
C GLY A 379 -34.82 1.72 18.91
N PHE A 380 -36.05 1.25 18.82
CA PHE A 380 -36.45 -0.14 18.73
C PHE A 380 -35.93 -0.87 17.48
N PHE A 381 -36.01 -0.24 16.30
CA PHE A 381 -35.50 -0.81 15.06
C PHE A 381 -33.96 -0.81 14.99
N VAL A 382 -33.33 0.22 15.56
CA VAL A 382 -31.86 0.29 15.67
C VAL A 382 -31.37 -0.79 16.62
N ASN A 383 -32.02 -0.95 17.78
CA ASN A 383 -31.70 -2.01 18.73
C ASN A 383 -31.92 -3.43 18.16
N PHE A 384 -32.90 -3.64 17.27
CA PHE A 384 -33.10 -4.94 16.61
C PHE A 384 -31.99 -5.26 15.60
N LEU A 385 -31.56 -4.26 14.82
CA LEU A 385 -30.40 -4.39 13.93
C LEU A 385 -29.06 -4.38 14.67
N ASP A 386 -28.97 -3.85 15.90
CA ASP A 386 -27.80 -4.00 16.77
C ASP A 386 -27.78 -5.37 17.48
N MET A 387 -28.94 -6.05 17.54
CA MET A 387 -29.10 -7.40 18.11
C MET A 387 -28.85 -8.50 17.07
N ILE A 388 -29.20 -8.21 15.81
CA ILE A 388 -28.74 -8.94 14.63
C ILE A 388 -27.29 -8.47 14.46
#